data_AF-A0A095B573-F1
#
_entry.id   AF-A0A095B573-F1
#
_cell.length_a   1.000
_cell.length_b   1.000
_cell.length_c   1.000
_cell.angle_alpha   90.00
_cell.angle_beta   90.00
_cell.angle_gamma   90.00
#
_symmetry.space_group_name_H-M   'P 1'
#
loop_
_entity.id
_entity.type
_entity.pdbx_description
1 polymer ?
#
loop_
_entity_poly.entity_id
_entity_poly.type
_entity_poly.pdbx_seq_one_letter_code
_entity_poly.pdbx_strand_id
1 'polypeptide(L)'
;MFALHRVILILVFLCISLDPLDFSKITEQIYNYVPLSYASFCTRKLNLTGQVGCSSDINGNSGVALFMNESQDIIQTLSSDISTSFVVVVNVGQFVNTSLMRYFRSTTNIKGLIVFSNEGENYDSYAFSESSKCPNSDYSAYNFTDQCDLDAQWNPAGTEYSYISWPFPVVLVADVNNTIWVFRDLISDLFLDFHVRMFFNVEPRTC
;
A
#
# COMPACT_ATOMS: atom_id res chain seq x y z
N MET A 1 -37.45 52.02 2.39
CA MET A 1 -37.38 50.79 1.55
C MET A 1 -36.22 50.81 0.54
N PHE A 2 -35.98 51.89 -0.21
CA PHE A 2 -34.90 51.94 -1.23
C PHE A 2 -33.47 51.73 -0.71
N ALA A 3 -33.13 52.23 0.48
CA ALA A 3 -31.80 52.07 1.05
C ALA A 3 -31.47 50.61 1.44
N LEU A 4 -32.45 49.90 2.02
CA LEU A 4 -32.32 48.50 2.41
C LEU A 4 -32.07 47.60 1.19
N HIS A 5 -32.77 47.88 0.09
CA HIS A 5 -32.64 47.09 -1.14
C HIS A 5 -31.27 47.27 -1.80
N ARG A 6 -30.70 48.49 -1.74
CA ARG A 6 -29.33 48.76 -2.22
C ARG A 6 -28.28 48.08 -1.36
N VAL A 7 -28.45 48.05 -0.04
CA VAL A 7 -27.52 47.36 0.87
C VAL A 7 -27.54 45.85 0.63
N ILE A 8 -28.72 45.26 0.42
CA ILE A 8 -28.86 43.83 0.09
C ILE A 8 -28.20 43.51 -1.26
N LEU A 9 -28.41 44.34 -2.28
CA LEU A 9 -27.76 44.16 -3.59
C LEU A 9 -26.24 44.24 -3.50
N ILE A 10 -25.69 45.16 -2.69
CA ILE A 10 -24.24 45.28 -2.48
C ILE A 10 -23.71 44.03 -1.76
N LEU A 11 -24.38 43.55 -0.72
CA LEU A 11 -23.98 42.34 0.01
C LEU A 11 -24.04 41.08 -0.87
N VAL A 12 -25.09 40.95 -1.68
CA VAL A 12 -25.23 39.84 -2.64
C VAL A 12 -24.14 39.92 -3.70
N PHE A 13 -23.86 41.11 -4.24
CA PHE A 13 -22.78 41.30 -5.19
C PHE A 13 -21.42 40.95 -4.58
N LEU A 14 -21.17 41.37 -3.33
CA LEU A 14 -19.94 41.06 -2.59
C LEU A 14 -19.78 39.55 -2.35
N CYS A 15 -20.87 38.85 -2.03
CA CYS A 15 -20.88 37.39 -1.86
C CYS A 15 -20.67 36.63 -3.17
N ILE A 16 -21.11 37.17 -4.32
CA ILE A 16 -20.93 36.54 -5.64
C ILE A 16 -19.51 36.81 -6.18
N SER A 17 -18.92 37.97 -5.85
CA SER A 17 -17.56 38.34 -6.26
C SER A 17 -16.45 37.77 -5.38
N LEU A 18 -16.80 37.10 -4.27
CA LEU A 18 -15.86 36.25 -3.55
C LEU A 18 -15.69 34.98 -4.38
N ASP A 19 -14.66 34.97 -5.24
CA ASP A 19 -14.27 33.76 -5.95
C ASP A 19 -14.12 32.63 -4.91
N PRO A 20 -14.75 31.46 -5.13
CA PRO A 20 -14.54 30.33 -4.24
C PRO A 20 -13.04 30.04 -4.21
N LEU A 21 -12.44 30.14 -3.02
CA LEU A 21 -11.07 29.72 -2.77
C LEU A 21 -10.91 28.30 -3.31
N ASP A 22 -10.11 28.16 -4.36
CA ASP A 22 -9.87 26.90 -5.05
C ASP A 22 -9.04 25.98 -4.15
N PHE A 23 -9.73 25.21 -3.31
CA PHE A 23 -9.16 24.29 -2.32
C PHE A 23 -8.24 23.22 -2.94
N SER A 24 -8.33 22.99 -4.26
CA SER A 24 -7.49 22.05 -4.99
C SER A 24 -6.00 22.41 -4.87
N LYS A 25 -5.67 23.70 -4.98
CA LYS A 25 -4.28 24.19 -4.96
C LYS A 25 -3.57 23.98 -3.63
N ILE A 26 -4.29 24.05 -2.51
CA ILE A 26 -3.73 23.79 -1.18
C ILE A 26 -3.48 22.29 -1.01
N THR A 27 -4.35 21.45 -1.56
CA THR A 27 -4.23 19.99 -1.48
C THR A 27 -2.97 19.51 -2.22
N GLU A 28 -2.70 20.05 -3.41
CA GLU A 28 -1.50 19.74 -4.21
C GLU A 28 -0.19 20.25 -3.57
N GLN A 29 -0.27 21.24 -2.68
CA GLN A 29 0.89 21.71 -1.90
C GLN A 29 1.23 20.79 -0.71
N ILE A 30 0.24 20.02 -0.22
CA ILE A 30 0.38 19.17 0.97
C ILE A 30 0.62 17.71 0.58
N TYR A 31 -0.06 17.22 -0.45
CA TYR A 31 -0.01 15.82 -0.85
C TYR A 31 0.73 15.65 -2.17
N ASN A 32 1.70 14.74 -2.16
CA ASN A 32 2.29 14.20 -3.37
C ASN A 32 1.62 12.85 -3.70
N TYR A 33 0.98 12.76 -4.87
CA TYR A 33 0.23 11.58 -5.29
C TYR A 33 1.08 10.69 -6.19
N VAL A 34 1.11 9.39 -5.87
CA VAL A 34 1.68 8.38 -6.75
C VAL A 34 0.72 8.13 -7.92
N PRO A 35 1.13 8.31 -9.18
CA PRO A 35 0.25 8.03 -10.32
C PRO A 35 -0.16 6.57 -10.36
N LEU A 36 -1.45 6.31 -10.67
CA LEU A 36 -2.00 4.95 -10.75
C LEU A 36 -1.31 4.08 -11.83
N SER A 37 -0.72 4.70 -12.85
CA SER A 37 0.08 4.00 -13.88
C SER A 37 1.32 3.31 -13.32
N TYR A 38 1.81 3.74 -12.16
CA TYR A 38 3.00 3.20 -11.51
C TYR A 38 2.68 2.39 -10.26
N ALA A 39 1.40 2.29 -9.88
CA ALA A 39 0.97 1.62 -8.65
C ALA A 39 0.09 0.41 -8.96
N SER A 40 0.41 -0.72 -8.34
CA SER A 40 -0.40 -1.93 -8.35
C SER A 40 -0.86 -2.27 -6.94
N PHE A 41 -2.14 -2.55 -6.79
CA PHE A 41 -2.81 -2.61 -5.50
C PHE A 41 -3.20 -4.07 -5.16
N CYS A 42 -2.83 -4.53 -3.97
CA CYS A 42 -3.33 -5.80 -3.45
C CYS A 42 -4.82 -5.65 -3.10
N THR A 43 -5.65 -6.59 -3.58
CA THR A 43 -7.11 -6.54 -3.42
C THR A 43 -7.62 -7.71 -2.60
N ARG A 44 -8.72 -7.49 -1.87
CA ARG A 44 -9.38 -8.52 -1.10
C ARG A 44 -10.15 -9.44 -2.04
N LYS A 45 -9.90 -10.74 -1.92
CA LYS A 45 -10.66 -11.80 -2.59
C LYS A 45 -11.36 -12.64 -1.53
N LEU A 46 -12.55 -13.13 -1.86
CA LEU A 46 -13.32 -14.01 -0.99
C LEU A 46 -13.15 -15.46 -1.44
N ASN A 47 -12.97 -16.35 -0.48
CA ASN A 47 -13.06 -17.80 -0.65
C ASN A 47 -14.25 -18.31 0.18
N LEU A 48 -14.71 -19.53 -0.08
CA LEU A 48 -15.85 -20.16 0.62
C LEU A 48 -15.74 -20.11 2.15
N THR A 49 -14.52 -20.17 2.69
CA THR A 49 -14.25 -20.24 4.13
C THR A 49 -13.70 -18.95 4.73
N GLY A 50 -13.49 -17.90 3.94
CA GLY A 50 -12.88 -16.67 4.47
C GLY A 50 -12.47 -15.66 3.41
N GLN A 51 -11.46 -14.85 3.74
CA GLN A 51 -10.94 -13.79 2.89
C GLN A 51 -9.43 -13.89 2.76
N VAL A 52 -8.92 -13.52 1.59
CA VAL A 52 -7.49 -13.42 1.28
C VAL A 52 -7.20 -12.06 0.65
N GLY A 53 -5.93 -11.68 0.57
CA GLY A 53 -5.50 -10.38 0.03
C GLY A 53 -5.62 -9.24 1.05
N CYS A 54 -5.79 -8.02 0.54
CA CYS A 54 -5.62 -6.78 1.31
C CYS A 54 -6.78 -5.81 1.12
N SER A 55 -6.97 -4.91 2.08
CA SER A 55 -7.91 -3.81 1.99
C SER A 55 -7.45 -2.68 2.90
N SER A 56 -7.89 -1.47 2.61
CA SER A 56 -7.69 -0.30 3.47
C SER A 56 -8.93 -0.08 4.33
N ASP A 57 -8.79 0.69 5.39
CA ASP A 57 -9.92 1.23 6.11
C ASP A 57 -10.73 2.17 5.21
N ILE A 58 -12.00 2.42 5.59
CA ILE A 58 -12.93 3.24 4.80
C ILE A 58 -12.39 4.65 4.52
N ASN A 59 -11.60 5.21 5.45
CA ASN A 59 -10.97 6.52 5.34
C ASN A 59 -9.49 6.43 4.97
N GLY A 60 -9.05 5.29 4.44
CA GLY A 60 -7.66 4.99 4.16
C GLY A 60 -6.85 4.74 5.43
N ASN A 61 -5.62 4.28 5.22
CA ASN A 61 -4.65 4.05 6.27
C ASN A 61 -3.52 5.07 6.16
N SER A 62 -3.08 5.64 7.28
CA SER A 62 -1.96 6.58 7.29
C SER A 62 -0.98 6.28 8.41
N GLY A 63 0.28 6.60 8.17
CA GLY A 63 1.35 6.46 9.17
C GLY A 63 2.66 7.07 8.69
N VAL A 64 3.63 7.14 9.58
CA VAL A 64 4.99 7.61 9.27
C VAL A 64 5.66 6.60 8.33
N ALA A 65 6.29 7.09 7.26
CA ALA A 65 7.03 6.25 6.33
C ALA A 65 8.27 5.68 7.03
N LEU A 66 8.34 4.35 7.14
CA LEU A 66 9.50 3.66 7.68
C LEU A 66 10.26 3.01 6.52
N PHE A 67 11.33 3.68 6.09
CA PHE A 67 12.18 3.23 4.99
C PHE A 67 13.62 3.06 5.47
N MET A 68 14.10 1.81 5.53
CA MET A 68 15.45 1.48 5.97
C MET A 68 16.01 0.35 5.10
N ASN A 69 17.32 0.39 4.85
CA ASN A 69 17.98 -0.61 4.02
C ASN A 69 17.98 -1.99 4.69
N GLU A 70 18.27 -2.03 5.99
CA GLU A 70 18.37 -3.28 6.75
C GLU A 70 17.03 -3.65 7.38
N SER A 71 16.58 -4.88 7.14
CA SER A 71 15.32 -5.39 7.72
C SER A 71 15.35 -5.41 9.26
N GLN A 72 16.55 -5.56 9.84
CA GLN A 72 16.74 -5.59 11.28
C GLN A 72 16.45 -4.24 11.93
N ASP A 73 16.83 -3.15 11.28
CA ASP A 73 16.58 -1.79 11.78
C ASP A 73 15.08 -1.50 11.78
N ILE A 74 14.36 -1.93 10.73
CA ILE A 74 12.89 -1.84 10.67
C ILE A 74 12.27 -2.57 11.86
N ILE A 75 12.67 -3.83 12.11
CA ILE A 75 12.16 -4.63 13.23
C ILE A 75 12.45 -3.94 14.56
N GLN A 76 13.66 -3.42 14.74
CA GLN A 76 14.06 -2.73 15.97
C GLN A 76 13.19 -1.50 16.21
N THR A 77 13.01 -0.64 15.21
CA THR A 77 12.16 0.56 15.31
C THR A 77 10.70 0.22 15.62
N LEU A 78 10.13 -0.76 14.92
CA LEU A 78 8.76 -1.22 15.14
C LEU A 78 8.56 -1.78 16.56
N SER A 79 9.58 -2.44 17.11
CA SER A 79 9.54 -3.00 18.47
C SER A 79 9.76 -1.95 19.56
N SER A 80 10.53 -0.89 19.28
CA SER A 80 10.83 0.17 20.24
C SER A 80 9.71 1.20 20.37
N ASP A 81 8.97 1.45 19.28
CA ASP A 81 7.86 2.40 19.27
C ASP A 81 6.56 1.74 18.82
N ILE A 82 5.80 1.26 19.80
CA ILE A 82 4.50 0.62 19.58
C ILE A 82 3.36 1.64 19.40
N SER A 83 3.61 2.92 19.66
CA SER A 83 2.58 3.97 19.68
C SER A 83 2.39 4.64 18.32
N THR A 84 3.49 4.78 17.57
CA THR A 84 3.47 5.38 16.24
C THR A 84 2.90 4.41 15.21
N SER A 85 1.98 4.90 14.37
CA SER A 85 1.50 4.15 13.22
C SER A 85 2.47 4.30 12.05
N PHE A 86 2.95 3.18 11.51
CA PHE A 86 3.94 3.18 10.43
C PHE A 86 3.36 2.66 9.11
N VAL A 87 3.86 3.23 8.01
CA VAL A 87 3.77 2.65 6.66
C VAL A 87 5.16 2.18 6.29
N VAL A 88 5.35 0.86 6.20
CA VAL A 88 6.67 0.29 5.94
C VAL A 88 6.93 0.30 4.44
N VAL A 89 8.11 0.76 4.03
CA VAL A 89 8.55 0.81 2.64
C VAL A 89 9.71 -0.18 2.47
N VAL A 90 9.54 -1.17 1.60
CA VAL A 90 10.52 -2.24 1.38
C VAL A 90 10.80 -2.49 -0.09
N ASN A 91 12.00 -2.95 -0.41
CA ASN A 91 12.31 -3.43 -1.75
C ASN A 91 11.76 -4.85 -1.97
N VAL A 92 11.80 -5.33 -3.23
CA VAL A 92 11.36 -6.70 -3.58
C VAL A 92 12.15 -7.76 -2.81
N GLY A 93 13.47 -7.64 -2.69
CA GLY A 93 14.29 -8.58 -1.90
C GLY A 93 13.86 -8.75 -0.43
N GLN A 94 13.44 -7.68 0.22
CA GLN A 94 12.87 -7.71 1.58
C GLN A 94 11.45 -8.30 1.57
N PHE A 95 10.63 -8.00 0.56
CA PHE A 95 9.26 -8.51 0.43
C PHE A 95 9.20 -10.03 0.24
N VAL A 96 10.13 -10.62 -0.53
CA VAL A 96 10.18 -12.08 -0.74
C VAL A 96 10.59 -12.86 0.51
N ASN A 97 11.12 -12.17 1.54
CA ASN A 97 11.42 -12.79 2.82
C ASN A 97 10.13 -13.09 3.60
N THR A 98 9.67 -14.34 3.49
CA THR A 98 8.43 -14.81 4.12
C THR A 98 8.43 -14.69 5.65
N SER A 99 9.59 -14.80 6.30
CA SER A 99 9.71 -14.62 7.75
C SER A 99 9.52 -13.16 8.15
N LEU A 100 10.09 -12.23 7.38
CA LEU A 100 9.89 -10.79 7.59
C LEU A 100 8.43 -10.38 7.36
N MET A 101 7.82 -10.84 6.28
CA MET A 101 6.41 -10.54 6.00
C MET A 101 5.48 -11.16 7.05
N ARG A 102 5.79 -12.36 7.55
CA ARG A 102 5.05 -12.97 8.68
C ARG A 102 5.16 -12.10 9.94
N TYR A 103 6.35 -11.58 10.25
CA TYR A 103 6.55 -10.65 11.36
C TYR A 103 5.69 -9.40 11.16
N PHE A 104 5.79 -8.70 10.01
CA PHE A 104 4.99 -7.49 9.75
C PHE A 104 3.48 -7.73 9.87
N ARG A 105 2.97 -8.86 9.37
CA ARG A 105 1.54 -9.21 9.50
C ARG A 105 1.10 -9.44 10.95
N SER A 106 2.01 -9.77 11.85
CA SER A 106 1.72 -9.92 13.29
C SER A 106 1.88 -8.62 14.07
N THR A 107 2.49 -7.59 13.48
CA THR A 107 2.78 -6.32 14.13
C THR A 107 1.61 -5.33 13.98
N THR A 108 1.11 -4.79 15.10
CA THR A 108 -0.15 -4.02 15.15
C THR A 108 -0.02 -2.54 14.77
N ASN A 109 1.19 -1.98 14.91
CA ASN A 109 1.47 -0.58 14.62
C ASN A 109 1.76 -0.32 13.12
N ILE A 110 1.80 -1.37 12.29
CA ILE A 110 1.89 -1.24 10.83
C ILE A 110 0.50 -0.97 10.26
N LYS A 111 0.36 0.13 9.51
CA LYS A 111 -0.86 0.56 8.81
C LYS A 111 -0.80 0.36 7.29
N GLY A 112 0.34 -0.07 6.77
CA GLY A 112 0.43 -0.68 5.45
C GLY A 112 1.85 -0.82 4.95
N LEU A 113 1.94 -1.33 3.73
CA LEU A 113 3.18 -1.79 3.13
C LEU A 113 3.29 -1.28 1.70
N ILE A 114 4.38 -0.59 1.40
CA ILE A 114 4.77 -0.21 0.05
C ILE A 114 5.96 -1.08 -0.34
N VAL A 115 5.81 -1.79 -1.45
CA VAL A 115 6.87 -2.57 -2.09
C VAL A 115 7.34 -1.81 -3.31
N PHE A 116 8.65 -1.73 -3.54
CA PHE A 116 9.18 -1.05 -4.71
C PHE A 116 10.25 -1.87 -5.43
N SER A 117 10.35 -1.64 -6.75
CA SER A 117 11.17 -2.42 -7.68
C SER A 117 12.39 -1.62 -8.14
N ASN A 118 13.58 -1.87 -7.60
CA ASN A 118 14.81 -1.24 -8.09
C ASN A 118 15.19 -1.66 -9.51
N GLU A 119 15.34 -0.72 -10.44
CA GLU A 119 15.70 -0.96 -11.86
C GLU A 119 17.01 -1.76 -12.09
N GLY A 120 17.87 -1.92 -11.08
CA GLY A 120 19.12 -2.69 -11.14
C GLY A 120 19.14 -4.01 -10.37
N GLU A 121 18.04 -4.40 -9.73
CA GLU A 121 17.96 -5.62 -8.92
C GLU A 121 17.66 -6.84 -9.81
N ASN A 122 18.46 -7.89 -9.66
CA ASN A 122 18.28 -9.12 -10.44
C ASN A 122 17.16 -9.97 -9.82
N TYR A 123 15.92 -9.74 -10.25
CA TYR A 123 14.75 -10.46 -9.73
C TYR A 123 14.77 -11.97 -9.99
N ASP A 124 15.47 -12.43 -11.03
CA ASP A 124 15.60 -13.86 -11.34
C ASP A 124 16.38 -14.63 -10.25
N SER A 125 17.11 -13.91 -9.39
CA SER A 125 17.78 -14.51 -8.22
C SER A 125 16.81 -14.89 -7.10
N TYR A 126 15.58 -14.36 -7.09
CA TYR A 126 14.59 -14.67 -6.08
C TYR A 126 13.72 -15.84 -6.53
N ALA A 127 13.85 -16.98 -5.84
CA ALA A 127 12.88 -18.06 -5.94
C ALA A 127 11.56 -17.63 -5.27
N PHE A 128 10.69 -16.96 -6.02
CA PHE A 128 9.42 -16.45 -5.53
C PHE A 128 8.27 -16.69 -6.51
N SER A 129 7.16 -17.19 -5.97
CA SER A 129 5.87 -17.21 -6.65
C SER A 129 4.78 -16.96 -5.61
N GLU A 130 3.86 -16.02 -5.86
CA GLU A 130 2.71 -15.76 -4.98
C GLU A 130 1.73 -16.94 -4.86
N SER A 131 1.76 -17.88 -5.81
CA SER A 131 0.92 -19.07 -5.80
C SER A 131 1.40 -20.11 -4.77
N SER A 132 0.61 -21.17 -4.59
CA SER A 132 0.95 -22.31 -3.73
C SER A 132 1.91 -23.24 -4.46
N LYS A 133 2.53 -24.15 -3.70
CA LYS A 133 3.41 -25.17 -4.26
C LYS A 133 2.68 -26.20 -5.11
N CYS A 134 1.39 -26.37 -4.84
CA CYS A 134 0.48 -27.23 -5.59
C CYS A 134 -0.80 -26.46 -5.93
N PRO A 135 -0.81 -25.69 -7.03
CA PRO A 135 -1.96 -24.88 -7.41
C PRO A 135 -3.19 -25.75 -7.71
N ASN A 136 -4.37 -25.28 -7.29
CA ASN A 136 -5.67 -25.93 -7.53
C ASN A 136 -5.80 -27.38 -7.01
N SER A 137 -4.98 -27.81 -6.05
CA SER A 137 -5.01 -29.15 -5.48
C SER A 137 -6.40 -29.57 -5.01
N ASP A 138 -7.12 -28.65 -4.39
CA ASP A 138 -8.42 -28.89 -3.76
C ASP A 138 -9.56 -29.05 -4.78
N TYR A 139 -9.33 -28.65 -6.04
CA TYR A 139 -10.28 -28.74 -7.14
C TYR A 139 -9.92 -29.82 -8.16
N SER A 140 -8.89 -30.61 -7.85
CA SER A 140 -8.40 -31.68 -8.72
C SER A 140 -9.24 -32.94 -8.61
N ALA A 141 -9.22 -33.74 -9.68
CA ALA A 141 -9.77 -35.10 -9.67
C ALA A 141 -8.86 -36.11 -8.96
N TYR A 142 -7.60 -35.75 -8.70
CA TYR A 142 -6.60 -36.60 -8.05
C TYR A 142 -6.51 -36.31 -6.55
N ASN A 143 -6.18 -37.33 -5.75
CA ASN A 143 -5.94 -37.13 -4.32
C ASN A 143 -4.67 -36.28 -4.10
N PHE A 144 -4.62 -35.52 -3.01
CA PHE A 144 -3.49 -34.63 -2.69
C PHE A 144 -2.13 -35.33 -2.79
N THR A 145 -1.99 -36.53 -2.22
CA THR A 145 -0.74 -37.30 -2.25
C THR A 145 -0.30 -37.64 -3.68
N ASP A 146 -1.26 -37.96 -4.56
CA ASP A 146 -0.98 -38.39 -5.94
C ASP A 146 -0.60 -37.23 -6.88
N GLN A 147 -0.76 -35.97 -6.44
CA GLN A 147 -0.54 -34.78 -7.28
C GLN A 147 0.40 -33.73 -6.65
N CYS A 148 0.47 -33.65 -5.32
CA CYS A 148 1.18 -32.60 -4.58
C CYS A 148 2.32 -33.14 -3.73
N ASP A 149 2.21 -34.38 -3.24
CA ASP A 149 3.25 -35.05 -2.43
C ASP A 149 4.17 -35.89 -3.33
N LEU A 150 4.62 -35.26 -4.41
CA LEU A 150 5.51 -35.84 -5.40
C LEU A 150 6.93 -35.31 -5.18
N ASP A 151 7.94 -36.11 -5.54
CA ASP A 151 9.35 -35.68 -5.51
C ASP A 151 9.58 -34.38 -6.32
N ALA A 152 8.79 -34.19 -7.39
CA ALA A 152 8.76 -32.96 -8.17
C ALA A 152 7.51 -32.14 -7.84
N GLN A 153 7.70 -31.03 -7.11
CA GLN A 153 6.63 -30.06 -6.87
C GLN A 153 6.31 -29.27 -8.14
N TRP A 154 5.02 -29.01 -8.40
CA TRP A 154 4.57 -28.19 -9.52
C TRP A 154 5.13 -26.77 -9.49
N ASN A 155 5.24 -26.20 -8.29
CA ASN A 155 5.74 -24.85 -8.09
C ASN A 155 6.62 -24.78 -6.83
N PRO A 156 7.89 -25.20 -6.89
CA PRO A 156 8.76 -25.26 -5.71
C PRO A 156 9.00 -23.89 -5.06
N ALA A 157 8.88 -22.81 -5.84
CA ALA A 157 9.00 -21.42 -5.38
C ALA A 157 7.71 -20.83 -4.80
N GLY A 158 6.64 -21.63 -4.68
CA GLY A 158 5.35 -21.17 -4.15
C GLY A 158 5.44 -20.71 -2.69
N THR A 159 5.07 -19.45 -2.45
CA THR A 159 5.06 -18.79 -1.12
C THR A 159 3.66 -18.58 -0.55
N GLU A 160 2.62 -18.86 -1.34
CA GLU A 160 1.21 -18.71 -0.96
C GLU A 160 0.78 -17.28 -0.63
N TYR A 161 1.54 -16.26 -1.03
CA TYR A 161 1.21 -14.85 -0.77
C TYR A 161 -0.16 -14.42 -1.32
N SER A 162 -0.63 -15.06 -2.40
CA SER A 162 -1.95 -14.82 -2.97
C SER A 162 -3.11 -15.42 -2.14
N TYR A 163 -2.82 -16.32 -1.19
CA TYR A 163 -3.80 -17.02 -0.35
C TYR A 163 -3.82 -16.55 1.11
N ILE A 164 -2.97 -15.58 1.48
CA ILE A 164 -2.94 -15.04 2.85
C ILE A 164 -3.80 -13.77 2.97
N SER A 165 -4.40 -13.58 4.14
CA SER A 165 -5.01 -12.31 4.51
C SER A 165 -3.93 -11.37 5.07
N TRP A 166 -3.87 -10.17 4.52
CA TRP A 166 -3.05 -9.08 5.00
C TRP A 166 -3.91 -8.16 5.90
N PRO A 167 -3.41 -7.75 7.07
CA PRO A 167 -4.17 -6.89 7.99
C PRO A 167 -4.15 -5.41 7.60
N PHE A 168 -3.42 -5.05 6.55
CA PHE A 168 -3.22 -3.69 6.07
C PHE A 168 -3.13 -3.65 4.54
N PRO A 169 -3.28 -2.47 3.90
CA PRO A 169 -3.07 -2.29 2.47
C PRO A 169 -1.62 -2.61 2.05
N VAL A 170 -1.46 -3.28 0.91
CA VAL A 170 -0.17 -3.54 0.27
C VAL A 170 -0.20 -2.96 -1.15
N VAL A 171 0.82 -2.19 -1.50
CA VAL A 171 0.94 -1.51 -2.80
C VAL A 171 2.33 -1.76 -3.38
N LEU A 172 2.40 -2.17 -4.64
CA LEU A 172 3.62 -2.22 -5.43
C LEU A 172 3.77 -0.91 -6.21
N VAL A 173 4.90 -0.24 -6.08
CA VAL A 173 5.27 0.97 -6.82
C VAL A 173 6.42 0.64 -7.77
N ALA A 174 6.15 0.73 -9.08
CA ALA A 174 7.11 0.38 -10.13
C ALA A 174 8.08 1.53 -10.45
N ASP A 175 7.66 2.79 -10.34
CA ASP A 175 8.52 3.95 -10.61
C ASP A 175 9.21 4.44 -9.33
N VAL A 176 10.38 3.88 -9.06
CA VAL A 176 11.17 4.18 -7.85
C VAL A 176 11.84 5.56 -7.96
N ASN A 177 12.27 5.95 -9.15
CA ASN A 177 13.01 7.19 -9.43
C ASN A 177 12.18 8.44 -9.18
N ASN A 178 10.94 8.48 -9.66
CA ASN A 178 10.10 9.66 -9.48
C ASN A 178 9.29 9.63 -8.18
N THR A 179 9.24 8.49 -7.48
CA THR A 179 8.36 8.31 -6.33
C THR A 179 9.15 8.04 -5.04
N ILE A 180 9.81 6.89 -4.94
CA ILE A 180 10.42 6.41 -3.70
C ILE A 180 11.71 7.17 -3.38
N TRP A 181 12.57 7.43 -4.38
CA TRP A 181 13.79 8.19 -4.16
C TRP A 181 13.50 9.66 -3.82
N VAL A 182 12.46 10.25 -4.41
CA VAL A 182 11.94 11.57 -4.00
C VAL A 182 11.52 11.55 -2.53
N PHE A 183 10.79 10.52 -2.09
CA PHE A 183 10.44 10.38 -0.67
C PHE A 183 11.68 10.24 0.22
N ARG A 184 12.67 9.44 -0.18
CA ARG A 184 13.92 9.29 0.58
C ARG A 184 14.65 10.63 0.73
N ASP A 185 14.78 11.37 -0.36
CA ASP A 185 15.52 12.64 -0.37
C ASP A 185 14.76 13.69 0.48
N LEU A 186 13.43 13.69 0.46
CA LEU A 186 12.60 14.51 1.36
C LEU A 186 12.77 14.14 2.84
N ILE A 187 12.93 12.85 3.15
CA ILE A 187 13.18 12.37 4.53
C ILE A 187 14.57 12.79 5.01
N SER A 188 15.60 12.71 4.16
CA SER A 188 16.97 13.07 4.53
C SER A 188 17.18 14.58 4.71
N ASP A 189 16.50 15.40 3.92
CA ASP A 189 16.74 16.84 3.90
C ASP A 189 16.03 17.61 5.01
N LEU A 190 15.02 17.00 5.65
CA LEU A 190 14.07 17.75 6.46
C LEU A 190 13.95 17.35 7.95
N PHE A 191 14.59 16.25 8.41
CA PHE A 191 14.41 15.74 9.79
C PHE A 191 12.91 15.69 10.22
N LEU A 192 11.99 15.50 9.27
CA LEU A 192 10.55 15.51 9.51
C LEU A 192 9.97 14.11 9.34
N ASP A 193 9.02 13.77 10.22
CA ASP A 193 8.22 12.55 10.12
C ASP A 193 7.30 12.64 8.89
N PHE A 194 7.73 12.05 7.79
CA PHE A 194 6.94 12.01 6.56
C PHE A 194 5.76 11.05 6.72
N HIS A 195 4.53 11.55 6.57
CA HIS A 195 3.33 10.74 6.67
C HIS A 195 2.85 10.27 5.29
N VAL A 196 2.67 8.97 5.15
CA VAL A 196 2.10 8.34 3.96
C VAL A 196 0.65 7.99 4.23
N ARG A 197 -0.21 8.23 3.23
CA ARG A 197 -1.61 7.84 3.26
C ARG A 197 -1.94 6.93 2.08
N MET A 198 -2.42 5.73 2.37
CA MET A 198 -2.85 4.73 1.40
C MET A 198 -4.36 4.67 1.33
N PHE A 199 -4.87 4.81 0.12
CA PHE A 199 -6.29 4.68 -0.21
C PHE A 199 -6.46 3.72 -1.37
N PHE A 200 -7.25 2.67 -1.18
CA PHE A 200 -7.84 1.98 -2.31
C PHE A 200 -9.16 2.67 -2.65
N ASN A 201 -9.13 3.58 -3.63
CA ASN A 201 -10.38 4.05 -4.23
C ASN A 201 -10.98 2.89 -5.02
N VAL A 202 -12.04 2.28 -4.50
CA VAL A 202 -12.96 1.52 -5.32
C VAL A 202 -13.76 2.56 -6.10
N GLU A 203 -13.21 3.01 -7.23
CA GLU A 203 -14.05 3.66 -8.23
C GLU A 203 -15.20 2.70 -8.53
N PRO A 204 -16.46 3.14 -8.48
CA PRO A 204 -17.58 2.28 -8.82
C PRO A 204 -17.49 1.99 -10.32
N ARG A 205 -16.76 0.93 -10.68
CA ARG A 205 -16.94 0.32 -11.99
C ARG A 205 -18.34 -0.27 -11.94
N THR A 206 -19.27 0.42 -12.61
CA THR A 206 -20.58 -0.09 -12.96
C THR A 206 -20.41 -1.50 -13.49
N CYS A 207 -20.92 -2.49 -12.75
CA CYS A 207 -21.17 -3.82 -13.27
C CYS A 207 -22.25 -3.77 -14.35
#